data_AF-A0A7X7LQ25-F1
#
_entry.id   AF-A0A7X7LQ25-F1
#
_cell.length_a   1.000
_cell.length_b   1.000
_cell.length_c   1.000
_cell.angle_alpha   90.00
_cell.angle_beta   90.00
_cell.angle_gamma   90.00
#
_symmetry.space_group_name_H-M   'P 1'
#
loop_
_entity.id
_entity.type
_entity.pdbx_description
1 polymer ?
#
loop_
_entity_poly.entity_id
_entity_poly.type
_entity_poly.pdbx_seq_one_letter_code
_entity_poly.pdbx_strand_id
1 'polypeptide(L)'
;MRSILRKLDGEQPLTADEYQRLMEYWQKLSIDSPESWQLLQQRYAARLPYQGPAELDDFINYLCTDPSLIDQWEDSILLFPLALQPFLNALKYSADGRFTKWLKTLVQEGQPRELPISREKDIVIKYEEANPYKESGIKAHFDRLSRYPFISRLQTYRYLTRSKAVNDRIEYLRPDQLGGIFTNKEKSIYYYIYLTEADENKAHYACSFLNKVFYAK
;
A
#
# COMPACT_ATOMS: atom_id res chain seq x y z
N MET A 1 20.08 -20.96 -9.44
CA MET A 1 19.98 -20.64 -8.00
C MET A 1 21.33 -20.43 -7.31
N ARG A 2 22.28 -21.36 -7.44
CA ARG A 2 23.61 -21.25 -6.80
C ARG A 2 24.37 -19.94 -7.10
N SER A 3 24.23 -19.42 -8.32
CA SER A 3 24.79 -18.11 -8.73
C SER A 3 24.14 -16.93 -8.01
N ILE A 4 22.82 -16.96 -7.84
CA ILE A 4 22.04 -15.93 -7.13
C ILE A 4 22.37 -15.94 -5.63
N LEU A 5 22.45 -17.12 -5.00
CA LEU A 5 22.85 -17.24 -3.60
C LEU A 5 24.30 -16.78 -3.39
N ARG A 6 25.21 -17.07 -4.33
CA ARG A 6 26.60 -16.57 -4.27
C ARG A 6 26.68 -15.05 -4.41
N LYS A 7 25.80 -14.44 -5.19
CA LYS A 7 25.66 -12.97 -5.24
C LYS A 7 25.21 -12.41 -3.89
N LEU A 8 24.23 -13.05 -3.24
CA LEU A 8 23.77 -12.66 -1.91
C LEU A 8 24.85 -12.84 -0.82
N ASP A 9 25.63 -13.93 -0.87
CA ASP A 9 26.76 -14.14 0.03
C ASP A 9 27.86 -13.09 -0.17
N GLY A 10 28.00 -12.56 -1.40
CA GLY A 10 28.97 -11.53 -1.78
C GLY A 10 28.42 -10.09 -1.77
N GLU A 11 27.23 -9.87 -1.18
CA GLU A 11 26.56 -8.56 -1.09
C GLU A 11 26.37 -7.85 -2.43
N GLN A 12 26.23 -8.61 -3.51
CA GLN A 12 25.99 -8.06 -4.84
C GLN A 12 24.49 -7.86 -5.09
N PRO A 13 24.09 -6.73 -5.72
CA PRO A 13 22.70 -6.48 -6.03
C PRO A 13 22.16 -7.52 -7.02
N LEU A 14 20.91 -7.93 -6.80
CA LEU A 14 20.18 -8.78 -7.73
C LEU A 14 19.47 -7.92 -8.78
N THR A 15 19.44 -8.39 -10.02
CA THR A 15 18.53 -7.87 -11.04
C THR A 15 17.09 -8.27 -10.73
N ALA A 16 16.10 -7.59 -11.34
CA ALA A 16 14.68 -7.90 -11.13
C ALA A 16 14.35 -9.38 -11.45
N ASP A 17 14.86 -9.90 -12.56
CA ASP A 17 14.69 -11.29 -12.96
C ASP A 17 15.35 -12.28 -11.98
N GLU A 18 16.52 -11.94 -11.45
CA GLU A 18 17.22 -12.78 -10.46
C GLU A 18 16.49 -12.80 -9.11
N TYR A 19 15.93 -11.66 -8.72
CA TYR A 19 15.10 -11.55 -7.53
C TYR A 19 13.82 -12.39 -7.68
N GLN A 20 13.12 -12.27 -8.81
CA GLN A 20 11.91 -13.05 -9.07
C GLN A 20 12.19 -14.56 -9.05
N ARG A 21 13.26 -15.02 -9.70
CA ARG A 21 13.69 -16.43 -9.67
C ARG A 21 14.02 -16.91 -8.26
N LEU A 22 14.62 -16.06 -7.43
CA LEU A 22 14.90 -16.38 -6.03
C LEU A 22 13.61 -16.54 -5.22
N MET A 23 12.65 -15.64 -5.43
CA MET A 23 11.35 -15.71 -4.76
C MET A 23 10.58 -16.98 -5.16
N GLU A 24 10.56 -17.33 -6.45
CA GLU A 24 9.98 -18.58 -6.95
C GLU A 24 10.63 -19.82 -6.31
N TYR A 25 11.96 -19.80 -6.16
CA TYR A 25 12.70 -20.88 -5.50
C TYR A 25 12.39 -20.98 -4.01
N TRP A 26 12.25 -19.85 -3.31
CA TRP A 26 11.81 -19.82 -1.92
C TRP A 26 10.40 -20.36 -1.73
N GLN A 27 9.47 -20.02 -2.61
CA GLN A 27 8.11 -20.55 -2.60
C GLN A 27 8.10 -22.07 -2.79
N LYS A 28 8.90 -22.58 -3.74
CA LYS A 28 9.05 -24.02 -3.93
C LYS A 28 9.62 -24.70 -2.69
N LEU A 29 10.63 -24.10 -2.08
CA LEU A 29 11.24 -24.59 -0.85
C LEU A 29 10.31 -24.57 0.37
N SER A 30 9.45 -23.56 0.52
CA SER A 30 8.51 -23.52 1.64
C SER A 30 7.51 -24.68 1.61
N ILE A 31 7.21 -25.21 0.42
CA ILE A 31 6.30 -26.35 0.23
C ILE A 31 7.08 -27.66 0.36
N ASP A 32 8.24 -27.76 -0.30
CA ASP A 32 8.98 -29.02 -0.41
C ASP A 32 9.87 -29.33 0.82
N SER A 33 10.37 -28.31 1.52
CA SER A 33 11.22 -28.45 2.72
C SER A 33 11.19 -27.20 3.61
N PRO A 34 10.24 -27.14 4.57
CA PRO A 34 10.08 -26.02 5.49
C PRO A 34 11.34 -25.67 6.31
N GLU A 35 12.14 -26.68 6.67
CA GLU A 35 13.37 -26.51 7.45
C GLU A 35 14.46 -25.80 6.63
N SER A 36 14.59 -26.20 5.35
CA SER A 36 15.52 -25.57 4.41
C SER A 36 15.09 -24.14 4.08
N TRP A 37 13.78 -23.90 4.00
CA TRP A 37 13.22 -22.57 3.84
C TRP A 37 13.51 -21.66 5.05
N GLN A 38 13.32 -22.14 6.28
CA GLN A 38 13.66 -21.39 7.49
C GLN A 38 15.14 -21.01 7.55
N LEU A 39 16.05 -21.94 7.21
CA LEU A 39 17.49 -21.67 7.17
C LEU A 39 17.85 -20.59 6.14
N LEU A 40 17.24 -20.64 4.95
CA LEU A 40 17.42 -19.63 3.90
C LEU A 40 16.87 -18.27 4.33
N GLN A 41 15.70 -18.25 4.97
CA GLN A 41 15.09 -17.03 5.49
C GLN A 41 15.98 -16.41 6.57
N GLN A 42 16.40 -17.17 7.59
CA GLN A 42 17.27 -16.68 8.65
C GLN A 42 18.60 -16.12 8.12
N ARG A 43 19.17 -16.77 7.09
CA ARG A 43 20.49 -16.40 6.57
C ARG A 43 20.45 -15.21 5.60
N TYR A 44 19.40 -15.07 4.80
CA TYR A 44 19.38 -14.12 3.69
C TYR A 44 18.26 -13.07 3.77
N ALA A 45 17.29 -13.18 4.69
CA ALA A 45 16.22 -12.18 4.82
C ALA A 45 16.75 -10.76 5.06
N ALA A 46 17.82 -10.62 5.85
CA ALA A 46 18.47 -9.33 6.12
C ALA A 46 19.32 -8.80 4.94
N ARG A 47 19.68 -9.68 3.98
CA ARG A 47 20.59 -9.37 2.86
C ARG A 47 19.89 -9.20 1.53
N LEU A 48 18.62 -9.57 1.44
CA LEU A 48 17.86 -9.25 0.25
C LEU A 48 17.76 -7.74 0.14
N PRO A 49 17.93 -7.18 -1.07
CA PRO A 49 17.55 -5.80 -1.32
C PRO A 49 16.06 -5.70 -1.05
N TYR A 50 15.76 -5.31 0.17
CA TYR A 50 14.50 -4.81 0.63
C TYR A 50 14.02 -3.75 -0.36
N GLN A 51 12.92 -4.03 -1.06
CA GLN A 51 12.30 -3.05 -1.96
C GLN A 51 11.39 -2.05 -1.23
N GLY A 52 11.52 -1.93 0.10
CA GLY A 52 10.74 -1.05 0.97
C GLY A 52 9.93 -1.83 2.00
N PRO A 53 9.47 -1.20 3.10
CA PRO A 53 8.61 -1.87 4.05
C PRO A 53 7.30 -2.08 3.33
N ALA A 54 6.88 -3.33 3.21
CA ALA A 54 5.45 -3.57 3.22
C ALA A 54 4.88 -2.84 4.44
N GLU A 55 3.93 -1.97 4.18
CA GLU A 55 3.24 -1.18 5.18
C GLU A 55 1.79 -1.65 5.27
N LEU A 56 1.08 -1.09 6.25
CA LEU A 56 -0.33 -1.38 6.45
C LEU A 56 -1.15 -1.15 5.17
N ASP A 57 -0.83 -0.11 4.39
CA ASP A 57 -1.54 0.21 3.16
C ASP A 57 -1.37 -0.89 2.09
N ASP A 58 -0.19 -1.54 2.00
CA ASP A 58 0.05 -2.65 1.05
C ASP A 58 -0.73 -3.91 1.46
N PHE A 59 -0.78 -4.19 2.76
CA PHE A 59 -1.57 -5.30 3.31
C PHE A 59 -3.07 -5.10 3.08
N ILE A 60 -3.60 -3.91 3.40
CA ILE A 60 -5.00 -3.57 3.16
C ILE A 60 -5.34 -3.71 1.68
N ASN A 61 -4.49 -3.17 0.81
CA ASN A 61 -4.70 -3.26 -0.63
C ASN A 61 -4.75 -4.72 -1.10
N TYR A 62 -3.86 -5.58 -0.59
CA TYR A 62 -3.90 -7.01 -0.90
C TYR A 62 -5.20 -7.68 -0.43
N LEU A 63 -5.66 -7.37 0.79
CA LEU A 63 -6.95 -7.88 1.28
C LEU A 63 -8.15 -7.39 0.48
N CYS A 64 -8.08 -6.21 -0.15
CA CYS A 64 -9.13 -5.77 -1.06
C CYS A 64 -9.19 -6.62 -2.33
N THR A 65 -8.08 -7.24 -2.75
CA THR A 65 -8.07 -8.15 -3.90
C THR A 65 -8.60 -9.54 -3.56
N ASP A 66 -8.34 -10.01 -2.34
CA ASP A 66 -8.88 -11.28 -1.83
C ASP A 66 -9.37 -11.12 -0.38
N PRO A 67 -10.62 -10.66 -0.20
CA PRO A 67 -11.24 -10.48 1.11
C PRO A 67 -11.30 -11.76 1.97
N SER A 68 -11.23 -12.94 1.35
CA SER A 68 -11.35 -14.22 2.06
C SER A 68 -10.17 -14.52 2.98
N LEU A 69 -9.04 -13.85 2.74
CA LEU A 69 -7.80 -14.01 3.51
C LEU A 69 -7.81 -13.23 4.84
N ILE A 70 -8.83 -12.42 5.09
CA ILE A 70 -8.93 -11.59 6.30
C ILE A 70 -9.03 -12.39 7.60
N ASP A 71 -9.55 -13.60 7.54
CA ASP A 71 -9.63 -14.49 8.70
C ASP A 71 -8.39 -15.39 8.80
N GLN A 72 -7.50 -15.37 7.81
CA GLN A 72 -6.40 -16.33 7.67
C GLN A 72 -5.01 -15.71 7.89
N TRP A 73 -4.90 -14.38 7.91
CA TRP A 73 -3.60 -13.68 7.97
C TRP A 73 -2.85 -13.89 9.28
N GLU A 74 -3.57 -14.06 10.40
CA GLU A 74 -2.95 -14.32 11.71
C GLU A 74 -2.36 -15.73 11.77
N ASP A 75 -3.03 -16.72 11.17
CA ASP A 75 -2.64 -18.13 11.26
C ASP A 75 -1.64 -18.53 10.18
N SER A 76 -1.71 -17.93 9.00
CA SER A 76 -0.91 -18.33 7.85
C SER A 76 -0.44 -17.13 7.02
N ILE A 77 0.60 -16.45 7.51
CA ILE A 77 1.30 -15.38 6.76
C ILE A 77 1.83 -15.87 5.40
N LEU A 78 1.97 -17.18 5.22
CA LEU A 78 2.43 -17.81 3.98
C LEU A 78 1.42 -17.67 2.82
N LEU A 79 0.16 -17.37 3.11
CA LEU A 79 -0.87 -17.08 2.09
C LEU A 79 -0.69 -15.68 1.45
N PHE A 80 0.23 -14.88 1.99
CA PHE A 80 0.47 -13.51 1.56
C PHE A 80 1.75 -13.42 0.74
N PRO A 81 1.86 -12.42 -0.16
CA PRO A 81 3.05 -12.15 -0.94
C PRO A 81 4.27 -12.03 -0.03
N LEU A 82 5.40 -12.58 -0.47
CA LEU A 82 6.65 -12.63 0.30
C LEU A 82 7.08 -11.25 0.82
N ALA A 83 6.81 -10.19 0.06
CA ALA A 83 7.09 -8.81 0.46
C ALA A 83 6.31 -8.38 1.72
N LEU A 84 5.07 -8.87 1.90
CA LEU A 84 4.22 -8.57 3.06
C LEU A 84 4.59 -9.38 4.30
N GLN A 85 5.17 -10.57 4.13
CA GLN A 85 5.37 -11.52 5.23
C GLN A 85 6.17 -10.96 6.43
N PRO A 86 7.28 -10.21 6.25
CA PRO A 86 7.99 -9.61 7.39
C PRO A 86 7.12 -8.62 8.17
N PHE A 87 6.34 -7.80 7.48
CA PHE A 87 5.41 -6.85 8.08
C PHE A 87 4.29 -7.57 8.82
N LEU A 88 3.67 -8.59 8.20
CA LEU A 88 2.59 -9.37 8.82
C LEU A 88 3.06 -10.12 10.06
N ASN A 89 4.28 -10.65 10.02
CA ASN A 89 4.86 -11.30 11.19
C ASN A 89 5.03 -10.32 12.35
N ALA A 90 5.50 -9.09 12.10
CA ALA A 90 5.58 -8.04 13.12
C ALA A 90 4.19 -7.58 13.59
N LEU A 91 3.25 -7.43 12.67
CA LEU A 91 1.87 -7.02 12.94
C LEU A 91 1.15 -8.03 13.83
N LYS A 92 1.34 -9.34 13.60
CA LYS A 92 0.76 -10.42 14.42
C LYS A 92 1.04 -10.28 15.92
N TYR A 93 2.22 -9.77 16.30
CA TYR A 93 2.58 -9.58 17.70
C TYR A 93 2.06 -8.27 18.32
N SER A 94 1.56 -7.34 17.50
CA SER A 94 1.14 -5.99 17.92
C SER A 94 -0.34 -5.71 17.69
N ALA A 95 -0.99 -6.46 16.82
CA ALA A 95 -2.41 -6.38 16.55
C ALA A 95 -3.22 -6.88 17.75
N ASP A 96 -4.31 -6.18 18.05
CA ASP A 96 -5.30 -6.59 19.04
C ASP A 96 -6.66 -6.87 18.37
N GLY A 97 -7.62 -7.34 19.14
CA GLY A 97 -8.97 -7.61 18.62
C GLY A 97 -9.68 -6.38 18.04
N ARG A 98 -9.25 -5.15 18.37
CA ARG A 98 -9.80 -3.92 17.79
C ARG A 98 -9.27 -3.72 16.38
N PHE A 99 -7.98 -3.99 16.15
CA PHE A 99 -7.38 -3.97 14.82
C PHE A 99 -8.08 -4.97 13.89
N THR A 100 -8.24 -6.22 14.32
CA THR A 100 -8.89 -7.27 13.50
C THR A 100 -10.35 -6.92 13.21
N LYS A 101 -11.08 -6.34 14.18
CA LYS A 101 -12.46 -5.86 13.95
C LYS A 101 -12.49 -4.70 12.95
N TRP A 102 -11.60 -3.72 13.10
CA TRP A 102 -11.49 -2.58 12.18
C TRP A 102 -11.18 -3.05 10.75
N LEU A 103 -10.25 -4.00 10.61
CA LEU A 103 -9.89 -4.59 9.32
C LEU A 103 -11.09 -5.27 8.68
N LYS A 104 -11.87 -6.04 9.47
CA LYS A 104 -13.10 -6.68 8.99
C LYS A 104 -14.15 -5.67 8.57
N THR A 105 -14.38 -4.61 9.34
CA THR A 105 -15.29 -3.52 8.94
C THR A 105 -14.82 -2.83 7.65
N LEU A 106 -13.51 -2.65 7.48
CA LEU A 106 -12.94 -2.02 6.30
C LEU A 106 -13.17 -2.85 5.02
N VAL A 107 -12.97 -4.17 5.10
CA VAL A 107 -13.00 -5.08 3.95
C VAL A 107 -14.37 -5.74 3.71
N GLN A 108 -15.12 -6.07 4.77
CA GLN A 108 -16.38 -6.84 4.70
C GLN A 108 -17.64 -5.98 4.49
N GLU A 109 -17.65 -4.68 4.84
CA GLU A 109 -18.76 -3.79 4.45
C GLU A 109 -18.81 -3.53 2.91
N GLY A 110 -17.96 -4.21 2.13
CA GLY A 110 -17.72 -4.03 0.70
C GLY A 110 -18.26 -5.11 -0.25
N GLN A 111 -19.27 -5.91 0.10
CA GLN A 111 -19.90 -6.84 -0.87
C GLN A 111 -21.04 -6.18 -1.67
N PRO A 112 -21.05 -6.19 -3.02
CA PRO A 112 -19.96 -5.93 -3.95
C PRO A 112 -20.03 -4.45 -4.39
N ARG A 113 -19.22 -3.58 -3.79
CA ARG A 113 -18.88 -2.31 -4.45
C ARG A 113 -17.44 -2.45 -4.86
N GLU A 114 -17.24 -2.75 -6.13
CA GLU A 114 -15.90 -2.92 -6.68
C GLU A 114 -15.14 -1.60 -6.52
N LEU A 115 -13.93 -1.65 -5.96
CA LEU A 115 -13.00 -0.55 -6.16
C LEU A 115 -12.77 -0.36 -7.66
N PRO A 116 -12.37 0.83 -8.11
CA PRO A 116 -12.01 1.02 -9.50
C PRO A 116 -10.91 0.01 -9.91
N ILE A 117 -10.88 -0.38 -11.18
CA ILE A 117 -9.89 -1.35 -11.66
C ILE A 117 -8.45 -0.92 -11.38
N SER A 118 -7.54 -1.88 -11.26
CA SER A 118 -6.11 -1.59 -11.10
C SER A 118 -5.55 -0.85 -12.31
N ARG A 119 -4.67 0.14 -12.08
CA ARG A 119 -3.95 0.85 -13.13
C ARG A 119 -2.98 -0.08 -13.86
N GLU A 120 -2.87 0.09 -15.17
CA GLU A 120 -1.89 -0.63 -16.00
C GLU A 120 -0.51 0.04 -16.02
N LYS A 121 -0.45 1.33 -15.68
CA LYS A 121 0.76 2.16 -15.77
C LYS A 121 1.17 2.69 -14.41
N ASP A 122 2.41 3.13 -14.30
CA ASP A 122 2.90 3.85 -13.13
C ASP A 122 2.04 5.09 -12.84
N ILE A 123 1.86 5.36 -11.55
CA ILE A 123 1.11 6.52 -11.08
C ILE A 123 1.79 7.82 -11.50
N VAL A 124 0.99 8.79 -11.93
CA VAL A 124 1.48 10.13 -12.24
C VAL A 124 1.34 11.02 -11.00
N ILE A 125 2.43 11.65 -10.56
CA ILE A 125 2.40 12.60 -9.45
C ILE A 125 2.81 13.99 -9.94
N LYS A 126 1.94 14.98 -9.75
CA LYS A 126 2.18 16.37 -10.12
C LYS A 126 2.15 17.28 -8.90
N TYR A 127 3.20 18.08 -8.76
CA TYR A 127 3.29 19.14 -7.76
C TYR A 127 3.19 20.50 -8.47
N GLU A 128 2.57 21.48 -7.85
CA GLU A 128 2.46 22.85 -8.38
C GLU A 128 3.85 23.52 -8.40
N GLU A 129 4.16 24.27 -9.46
CA GLU A 129 5.50 24.83 -9.72
C GLU A 129 5.91 25.93 -8.73
N ALA A 130 4.95 26.63 -8.12
CA ALA A 130 5.20 27.71 -7.16
C ALA A 130 5.57 27.21 -5.74
N ASN A 131 6.08 25.97 -5.60
CA ASN A 131 6.35 25.31 -4.32
C ASN A 131 7.86 25.09 -4.12
N PRO A 132 8.61 26.07 -3.57
CA PRO A 132 10.08 26.06 -3.60
C PRO A 132 10.72 24.98 -2.71
N TYR A 133 9.93 24.33 -1.84
CA TYR A 133 10.38 23.32 -0.87
C TYR A 133 9.36 22.19 -0.68
N LYS A 134 8.79 21.65 -1.78
CA LYS A 134 7.82 20.52 -1.85
C LYS A 134 7.42 19.97 -0.47
N GLU A 135 6.31 20.50 0.01
CA GLU A 135 5.91 20.56 1.41
C GLU A 135 6.19 19.30 2.25
N SER A 136 6.78 19.52 3.42
CA SER A 136 7.06 18.44 4.36
C SER A 136 5.77 17.68 4.70
N GLY A 137 5.77 16.37 4.45
CA GLY A 137 4.65 15.48 4.73
C GLY A 137 3.72 15.21 3.55
N ILE A 138 3.49 16.13 2.59
CA ILE A 138 2.58 15.82 1.46
C ILE A 138 3.17 14.75 0.54
N LYS A 139 4.49 14.75 0.37
CA LYS A 139 5.17 13.68 -0.36
C LYS A 139 4.87 12.32 0.28
N ALA A 140 5.05 12.20 1.60
CA ALA A 140 4.77 10.95 2.31
C ALA A 140 3.29 10.54 2.20
N HIS A 141 2.37 11.52 2.26
CA HIS A 141 0.95 11.27 2.05
C HIS A 141 0.64 10.76 0.63
N PHE A 142 1.26 11.35 -0.39
CA PHE A 142 1.13 10.89 -1.77
C PHE A 142 1.81 9.54 -2.00
N ASP A 143 2.94 9.27 -1.36
CA ASP A 143 3.60 7.97 -1.41
C ASP A 143 2.65 6.88 -0.86
N ARG A 144 1.95 7.14 0.26
CA ARG A 144 0.93 6.23 0.79
C ARG A 144 -0.27 6.06 -0.14
N LEU A 145 -0.84 7.16 -0.65
CA LEU A 145 -1.93 7.10 -1.62
C LEU A 145 -1.52 6.36 -2.90
N SER A 146 -0.25 6.45 -3.30
CA SER A 146 0.24 5.80 -4.52
C SER A 146 0.19 4.27 -4.48
N ARG A 147 0.15 3.69 -3.27
CA ARG A 147 0.06 2.24 -3.06
C ARG A 147 -1.28 1.64 -3.50
N TYR A 148 -2.33 2.46 -3.62
CA TYR A 148 -3.63 1.99 -4.10
C TYR A 148 -3.67 1.94 -5.64
N PRO A 149 -3.84 0.75 -6.24
CA PRO A 149 -3.67 0.52 -7.67
C PRO A 149 -4.78 1.19 -8.50
N PHE A 150 -5.94 1.44 -7.90
CA PHE A 150 -7.06 2.13 -8.52
C PHE A 150 -6.86 3.65 -8.65
N ILE A 151 -5.75 4.20 -8.12
CA ILE A 151 -5.37 5.61 -8.27
C ILE A 151 -4.41 5.76 -9.44
N SER A 152 -4.80 6.52 -10.45
CA SER A 152 -4.04 6.76 -11.68
C SER A 152 -3.14 7.99 -11.61
N ARG A 153 -3.57 9.04 -10.88
CA ARG A 153 -2.81 10.30 -10.75
C ARG A 153 -3.11 11.02 -9.44
N LEU A 154 -2.07 11.65 -8.88
CA LEU A 154 -2.16 12.58 -7.76
C LEU A 154 -1.66 13.96 -8.19
N GLN A 155 -2.39 15.01 -7.81
CA GLN A 155 -2.02 16.37 -8.21
C GLN A 155 -2.36 17.39 -7.12
N THR A 156 -1.37 18.14 -6.65
CA THR A 156 -1.63 19.34 -5.83
C THR A 156 -2.27 20.43 -6.69
N TYR A 157 -3.27 21.14 -6.16
CA TYR A 157 -3.96 22.21 -6.89
C TYR A 157 -3.59 23.60 -6.37
N ARG A 158 -3.82 23.88 -5.09
CA ARG A 158 -3.51 25.19 -4.48
C ARG A 158 -3.50 25.11 -2.96
N TYR A 159 -2.91 26.13 -2.33
CA TYR A 159 -3.11 26.43 -0.92
C TYR A 159 -4.54 26.92 -0.63
N LEU A 160 -5.13 26.45 0.47
CA LEU A 160 -6.35 27.02 1.02
C LEU A 160 -6.01 28.34 1.74
N THR A 161 -6.60 29.44 1.26
CA THR A 161 -6.16 30.82 1.56
C THR A 161 -6.77 31.45 2.81
N ARG A 162 -7.78 30.84 3.45
CA ARG A 162 -8.58 31.54 4.49
C ARG A 162 -8.64 30.88 5.87
N SER A 163 -8.21 29.64 6.01
CA SER A 163 -8.06 28.95 7.31
C SER A 163 -7.46 27.58 7.07
N LYS A 164 -6.71 27.04 8.04
CA LYS A 164 -6.39 25.61 8.05
C LYS A 164 -7.70 24.83 8.12
N ALA A 165 -7.80 23.76 7.35
CA ALA A 165 -8.89 22.83 7.51
C ALA A 165 -8.85 22.23 8.92
N VAL A 166 -10.03 22.10 9.52
CA VAL A 166 -10.17 21.53 10.88
C VAL A 166 -9.77 20.05 10.88
N ASN A 167 -10.06 19.34 9.79
CA ASN A 167 -9.70 17.95 9.60
C ASN A 167 -9.29 17.71 8.14
N ASP A 168 -8.31 16.84 7.95
CA ASP A 168 -8.02 16.25 6.64
C ASP A 168 -9.14 15.28 6.26
N ARG A 169 -9.49 15.26 4.98
CA ARG A 169 -10.56 14.42 4.43
C ARG A 169 -10.38 14.24 2.93
N ILE A 170 -11.01 13.20 2.41
CA ILE A 170 -11.22 13.00 0.97
C ILE A 170 -12.72 13.18 0.67
N GLU A 171 -13.04 13.83 -0.43
CA GLU A 171 -14.41 14.10 -0.86
C GLU A 171 -14.61 13.66 -2.31
N TYR A 172 -15.81 13.17 -2.61
CA TYR A 172 -16.22 12.86 -3.97
C TYR A 172 -16.41 14.15 -4.77
N LEU A 173 -15.87 14.20 -5.98
CA LEU A 173 -16.09 15.31 -6.90
C LEU A 173 -16.81 14.86 -8.17
N ARG A 174 -16.30 13.80 -8.81
CA ARG A 174 -16.76 13.28 -10.11
C ARG A 174 -16.52 11.77 -10.20
N PRO A 175 -17.14 11.07 -11.18
CA PRO A 175 -17.00 9.62 -11.35
C PRO A 175 -15.56 9.10 -11.49
N ASP A 176 -14.59 9.93 -11.86
CA ASP A 176 -13.16 9.60 -12.02
C ASP A 176 -12.24 10.42 -11.10
N GLN A 177 -12.80 11.22 -10.20
CA GLN A 177 -12.04 12.23 -9.47
C GLN A 177 -12.54 12.44 -8.04
N LEU A 178 -11.59 12.41 -7.10
CA LEU A 178 -11.78 12.79 -5.70
C LEU A 178 -10.96 14.03 -5.36
N GLY A 179 -11.42 14.79 -4.38
CA GLY A 179 -10.73 15.92 -3.77
C GLY A 179 -10.15 15.51 -2.43
N GLY A 180 -9.01 16.07 -2.06
CA GLY A 180 -8.38 15.79 -0.78
C GLY A 180 -7.82 17.06 -0.16
N ILE A 181 -7.87 17.11 1.17
CA ILE A 181 -7.23 18.17 1.95
C ILE A 181 -6.12 17.54 2.78
N PHE A 182 -4.92 18.11 2.67
CA PHE A 182 -3.77 17.77 3.50
C PHE A 182 -3.37 18.99 4.31
N THR A 183 -3.27 18.87 5.64
CA THR A 183 -2.94 19.97 6.53
C THR A 183 -1.60 19.74 7.21
N ASN A 184 -0.66 20.67 7.04
CA ASN A 184 0.61 20.66 7.75
C ASN A 184 0.64 21.70 8.88
N LYS A 185 1.82 21.89 9.50
CA LYS A 185 2.03 22.86 10.59
C LYS A 185 1.74 24.31 10.19
N GLU A 186 1.68 24.64 8.91
CA GLU A 186 1.60 26.02 8.42
C GLU A 186 0.32 26.29 7.62
N LYS A 187 -0.08 25.38 6.73
CA LYS A 187 -1.16 25.59 5.75
C LYS A 187 -1.91 24.28 5.45
N SER A 188 -3.05 24.43 4.78
CA SER A 188 -3.76 23.31 4.15
C SER A 188 -3.65 23.38 2.64
N ILE A 189 -3.40 22.24 2.01
CA ILE A 189 -3.22 22.06 0.58
C ILE A 189 -4.43 21.29 0.06
N TYR A 190 -5.03 21.78 -1.02
CA TYR A 190 -6.01 21.01 -1.76
C TYR A 190 -5.32 20.22 -2.86
N TYR A 191 -5.68 18.95 -2.99
CA TYR A 191 -5.17 18.06 -4.03
C TYR A 191 -6.29 17.23 -4.67
N TYR A 192 -6.01 16.71 -5.85
CA TYR A 192 -6.87 15.81 -6.58
C TYR A 192 -6.30 14.39 -6.57
N ILE A 193 -7.20 13.43 -6.45
CA ILE A 193 -6.96 12.00 -6.67
C ILE A 193 -7.75 11.62 -7.91
N TYR A 194 -7.08 11.13 -8.94
CA TYR A 194 -7.73 10.61 -10.15
C TYR A 194 -7.77 9.09 -10.08
N LEU A 195 -8.94 8.55 -10.42
CA LEU A 195 -9.19 7.12 -10.46
C LEU A 195 -8.86 6.57 -11.85
N THR A 196 -8.83 5.25 -11.97
CA THR A 196 -8.52 4.53 -13.21
C THR A 196 -9.69 4.46 -14.19
N GLU A 197 -10.92 4.53 -13.68
CA GLU A 197 -12.15 4.52 -14.46
C GLU A 197 -13.14 5.55 -13.95
N ALA A 198 -14.06 5.95 -14.84
CA ALA A 198 -15.16 6.86 -14.53
C ALA A 198 -16.41 6.05 -14.16
N ASP A 199 -16.60 5.79 -12.88
CA ASP A 199 -17.80 5.13 -12.35
C ASP A 199 -18.19 5.76 -11.01
N GLU A 200 -19.40 6.31 -10.94
CA GLU A 200 -19.90 7.05 -9.78
C GLU A 200 -19.98 6.17 -8.52
N ASN A 201 -20.46 4.93 -8.64
CA ASN A 201 -20.59 4.03 -7.49
C ASN A 201 -19.23 3.63 -6.96
N LYS A 202 -18.29 3.31 -7.86
CA LYS A 202 -16.91 2.94 -7.49
C LYS A 202 -16.15 4.13 -6.92
N ALA A 203 -16.36 5.34 -7.44
CA ALA A 203 -15.75 6.56 -6.92
C ALA A 203 -16.27 6.91 -5.53
N HIS A 204 -17.57 6.82 -5.28
CA HIS A 204 -18.13 6.99 -3.94
C HIS A 204 -17.58 5.97 -2.96
N TYR A 205 -17.44 4.71 -3.39
CA TYR A 205 -16.86 3.67 -2.56
C TYR A 205 -15.38 3.91 -2.27
N ALA A 206 -14.57 4.20 -3.30
CA ALA A 206 -13.15 4.57 -3.15
C ALA A 206 -12.98 5.77 -2.20
N CYS A 207 -13.84 6.78 -2.29
CA CYS A 207 -13.85 7.93 -1.38
C CYS A 207 -14.09 7.50 0.07
N SER A 208 -15.13 6.70 0.33
CA SER A 208 -15.44 6.21 1.67
C SER A 208 -14.31 5.34 2.22
N PHE A 209 -13.81 4.42 1.40
CA PHE A 209 -12.72 3.51 1.72
C PHE A 209 -11.45 4.28 2.11
N LEU A 210 -10.98 5.23 1.29
CA LEU A 210 -9.79 6.01 1.60
C LEU A 210 -9.96 6.86 2.88
N ASN A 211 -11.15 7.43 3.13
CA ASN A 211 -11.37 8.12 4.39
C ASN A 211 -11.27 7.19 5.60
N LYS A 212 -11.76 5.94 5.48
CA LYS A 212 -11.63 4.96 6.57
C LYS A 212 -10.17 4.56 6.81
N VAL A 213 -9.37 4.42 5.77
CA VAL A 213 -7.95 4.06 5.93
C VAL A 213 -7.11 5.20 6.49
N PHE A 214 -7.33 6.42 6.01
CA PHE A 214 -6.46 7.56 6.33
C PHE A 214 -6.93 8.40 7.51
N TYR A 215 -8.24 8.44 7.77
CA TYR A 215 -8.83 9.44 8.68
C TYR A 215 -9.87 8.87 9.66
N ALA A 216 -10.15 7.56 9.65
CA ALA A 216 -10.93 6.96 10.72
C ALA A 216 -10.15 7.08 12.05
N LYS A 217 -10.82 7.61 13.07
CA LYS A 217 -10.34 7.67 14.44
C LYS A 217 -10.91 6.52 15.25
#